data_AF-A0A2G8IXX5-F1
#
_entry.id   AF-A0A2G8IXX5-F1
#
_cell.length_a   1.000
_cell.length_b   1.000
_cell.length_c   1.000
_cell.angle_alpha   90.00
_cell.angle_beta   90.00
_cell.angle_gamma   90.00
#
_symmetry.space_group_name_H-M   'P 1'
#
loop_
_entity.id
_entity.type
_entity.pdbx_description
1 polymer ?
#
loop_
_entity_poly.entity_id
_entity_poly.type
_entity_poly.pdbx_seq_one_letter_code
_entity_poly.pdbx_strand_id
1 'polypeptide(L)'
;MRIDGLDQFIEDLNAAVNGGLQAEYEEWLEAMGYEFLDIVQDEVIRTKTVDARRLLNSFQKGDQENVFSMSSGGLTLDVGTNLEYASYTNDGHFTIDPSKNQDRRWVPGRWVGDRFEYDPNAETGMLLKFQWVEGSGYWDNALSIFEQMFEHSLDRKLQQWIDQQFGR
;
A
#
# COMPACT_ATOMS: atom_id res chain seq x y z
N MET A 1 -34.63 -13.47 40.83
CA MET A 1 -33.21 -13.84 41.05
C MET A 1 -32.38 -12.82 40.30
N ARG A 2 -31.52 -12.06 40.98
CA ARG A 2 -30.57 -11.15 40.34
C ARG A 2 -29.25 -11.91 40.24
N ILE A 3 -28.68 -11.97 39.03
CA ILE A 3 -27.38 -12.60 38.82
C ILE A 3 -26.36 -11.47 38.89
N ASP A 4 -25.48 -11.55 39.89
CA ASP A 4 -24.46 -10.52 40.09
C ASP A 4 -23.56 -10.43 38.85
N GLY A 5 -23.40 -9.21 38.33
CA GLY A 5 -22.59 -8.92 37.15
C GLY A 5 -23.29 -9.11 35.79
N LEU A 6 -24.56 -9.54 35.73
CA LEU A 6 -25.34 -9.59 34.48
C LEU A 6 -25.72 -8.19 33.99
N ASP A 7 -26.09 -7.28 34.91
CA ASP A 7 -26.48 -5.92 34.56
C ASP A 7 -25.31 -5.15 33.92
N GLN A 8 -24.12 -5.24 34.54
CA GLN A 8 -22.88 -4.63 33.99
C GLN A 8 -22.55 -5.20 32.60
N PHE A 9 -22.61 -6.52 32.44
CA PHE A 9 -22.36 -7.17 31.16
C PHE A 9 -23.31 -6.67 30.05
N ILE A 10 -24.59 -6.46 30.36
CA ILE A 10 -25.57 -5.92 29.42
C ILE A 10 -25.27 -4.46 29.09
N GLU A 11 -24.83 -3.65 30.06
CA GLU A 11 -24.40 -2.26 29.83
C GLU A 11 -23.19 -2.20 28.89
N ASP A 12 -22.16 -3.03 29.12
CA ASP A 12 -20.95 -3.08 28.29
C ASP A 12 -21.28 -3.52 26.85
N LEU A 13 -22.16 -4.51 26.68
CA LEU A 13 -22.67 -4.91 25.37
C LEU A 13 -23.44 -3.79 24.66
N ASN A 14 -24.29 -3.06 25.39
CA ASN A 14 -25.03 -1.94 24.82
C ASN A 14 -24.08 -0.82 24.39
N ALA A 15 -23.04 -0.52 25.15
CA ALA A 15 -22.02 0.47 24.78
C ALA A 15 -21.28 0.05 23.49
N ALA A 16 -20.93 -1.23 23.37
CA ALA A 16 -20.29 -1.79 22.19
C ALA A 16 -21.16 -1.65 20.93
N VAL A 17 -22.44 -2.02 21.04
CA VAL A 17 -23.42 -1.98 19.95
C VAL A 17 -23.76 -0.55 19.53
N ASN A 18 -23.65 0.42 20.44
CA ASN A 18 -23.91 1.84 20.16
C ASN A 18 -22.70 2.58 19.54
N GLY A 19 -21.78 1.86 18.90
CA GLY A 19 -20.69 2.44 18.10
C GLY A 19 -19.36 2.62 18.84
N GLY A 20 -19.28 2.33 20.15
CA GLY A 20 -18.02 2.40 20.90
C GLY A 20 -16.95 1.47 20.32
N LEU A 21 -17.35 0.23 20.03
CA LEU A 21 -16.46 -0.76 19.39
C LEU A 21 -16.06 -0.35 17.97
N GLN A 22 -17.01 0.24 17.21
CA GLN A 22 -16.73 0.68 15.84
C GLN A 22 -15.65 1.76 15.84
N ALA A 23 -15.80 2.82 16.64
CA ALA A 23 -14.83 3.92 16.70
C ALA A 23 -13.41 3.42 17.05
N GLU A 24 -13.28 2.49 18.00
CA GLU A 24 -11.99 1.87 18.32
C GLU A 24 -11.37 1.10 17.14
N TYR A 25 -12.20 0.45 16.33
CA TYR A 25 -11.75 -0.31 15.16
C TYR A 25 -11.46 0.59 13.96
N GLU A 26 -12.13 1.74 13.83
CA GLU A 26 -11.79 2.77 12.84
C GLU A 26 -10.37 3.30 13.12
N GLU A 27 -10.08 3.71 14.36
CA GLU A 27 -8.74 4.19 14.76
C GLU A 27 -7.67 3.10 14.57
N TRP A 28 -7.97 1.85 14.96
CA TRP A 28 -7.08 0.73 14.76
C TRP A 28 -6.82 0.44 13.28
N LEU A 29 -7.84 0.47 12.42
CA LEU A 29 -7.69 0.23 10.99
C LEU A 29 -6.88 1.35 10.34
N GLU A 30 -7.06 2.60 10.77
CA GLU A 30 -6.20 3.71 10.31
C GLU A 30 -4.74 3.44 10.67
N ALA A 31 -4.46 3.03 11.92
CA ALA A 31 -3.12 2.66 12.37
C ALA A 31 -2.50 1.55 11.50
N MET A 32 -3.25 0.48 11.21
CA MET A 32 -2.82 -0.59 10.30
C MET A 32 -2.52 -0.07 8.89
N GLY A 33 -3.26 0.93 8.42
CA GLY A 33 -2.98 1.58 7.14
C GLY A 33 -1.62 2.26 7.09
N TYR A 34 -1.22 2.95 8.17
CA TYR A 34 0.12 3.55 8.25
C TYR A 34 1.21 2.47 8.24
N GLU A 35 1.03 1.40 9.02
CA GLU A 35 1.97 0.27 9.01
C GLU A 35 2.08 -0.34 7.61
N PHE A 36 0.98 -0.44 6.85
CA PHE A 36 1.05 -0.93 5.48
C PHE A 36 1.86 -0.01 4.56
N LEU A 37 1.68 1.30 4.66
CA LEU A 37 2.49 2.28 3.90
C LEU A 37 3.98 2.15 4.21
N ASP A 38 4.35 1.89 5.46
CA ASP A 38 5.73 1.68 5.88
C ASP A 38 6.29 0.37 5.32
N ILE A 39 5.53 -0.73 5.39
CA ILE A 39 5.91 -2.02 4.79
C ILE A 39 6.13 -1.88 3.28
N VAL A 40 5.26 -1.16 2.58
CA VAL A 40 5.41 -0.94 1.13
C VAL A 40 6.71 -0.19 0.83
N GLN A 41 7.04 0.86 1.60
CA GLN A 41 8.28 1.61 1.42
C GLN A 41 9.52 0.74 1.69
N ASP A 42 9.48 -0.06 2.75
CA ASP A 42 10.55 -1.01 3.08
C ASP A 42 10.77 -2.02 1.95
N GLU A 43 9.69 -2.54 1.38
CA GLU A 43 9.76 -3.49 0.27
C GLU A 43 10.30 -2.85 -1.01
N VAL A 44 9.92 -1.60 -1.33
CA VAL A 44 10.50 -0.83 -2.45
C VAL A 44 12.02 -0.70 -2.29
N ILE A 45 12.50 -0.46 -1.07
CA ILE A 45 13.94 -0.38 -0.78
C ILE A 45 14.60 -1.76 -0.87
N ARG A 46 13.98 -2.78 -0.25
CA ARG A 46 14.51 -4.15 -0.15
C ARG A 46 14.69 -4.80 -1.52
N THR A 47 13.72 -4.63 -2.41
CA THR A 47 13.74 -5.20 -3.77
C THR A 47 14.55 -4.35 -4.75
N LYS A 48 15.08 -3.21 -4.30
CA LYS A 48 15.90 -2.28 -5.09
C LYS A 48 15.17 -1.77 -6.34
N THR A 49 13.89 -1.44 -6.19
CA THR A 49 13.07 -0.89 -7.27
C THR A 49 13.74 0.33 -7.89
N VAL A 50 13.73 0.40 -9.22
CA VAL A 50 14.34 1.50 -9.97
C VAL A 50 13.57 2.81 -9.77
N ASP A 51 14.28 3.95 -9.86
CA ASP A 51 13.71 5.30 -9.74
C ASP A 51 12.81 5.51 -8.49
N ALA A 52 13.19 4.86 -7.39
CA ALA A 52 12.35 4.74 -6.19
C ALA A 52 12.00 6.05 -5.48
N ARG A 53 12.73 7.17 -5.65
CA ARG A 53 12.51 8.36 -4.80
C ARG A 53 11.08 8.90 -4.88
N ARG A 54 10.54 9.09 -6.10
CA ARG A 54 9.16 9.57 -6.26
C ARG A 54 8.14 8.49 -5.88
N LEU A 55 8.48 7.22 -6.11
CA LEU A 55 7.64 6.08 -5.74
C LEU A 55 7.50 5.96 -4.21
N LEU A 56 8.60 6.03 -3.48
CA LEU A 56 8.65 6.03 -2.01
C LEU A 56 7.80 7.18 -1.45
N ASN A 57 8.00 8.40 -1.95
CA ASN A 57 7.21 9.56 -1.51
C ASN A 57 5.71 9.37 -1.77
N SER A 58 5.31 8.70 -2.85
CA SER A 58 3.89 8.44 -3.13
C SER A 58 3.23 7.48 -2.13
N PHE A 59 4.01 6.72 -1.37
CA PHE A 59 3.51 5.93 -0.24
C PHE A 59 3.63 6.67 1.11
N GLN A 60 3.99 7.96 1.11
CA GLN A 60 3.92 8.79 2.30
C GLN A 60 2.53 9.45 2.40
N LYS A 61 1.87 9.32 3.55
CA LYS A 61 0.55 9.97 3.76
C LYS A 61 0.64 11.47 3.52
N GLY A 62 -0.26 12.00 2.70
CA GLY A 62 -0.36 13.42 2.38
C GLY A 62 0.47 13.86 1.18
N ASP A 63 1.24 12.96 0.56
CA ASP A 63 1.78 13.19 -0.78
C ASP A 63 0.63 13.28 -1.80
N GLN A 64 0.81 14.08 -2.86
CA GLN A 64 -0.22 14.30 -3.87
C GLN A 64 -0.61 13.02 -4.60
N GLU A 65 0.33 12.09 -4.76
CA GLU A 65 0.11 10.83 -5.46
C GLU A 65 -0.37 9.73 -4.50
N ASN A 66 -0.36 9.97 -3.19
CA ASN A 66 -0.76 8.99 -2.20
C ASN A 66 -2.28 8.71 -2.26
N VAL A 67 -2.63 7.42 -2.22
CA VAL A 67 -4.00 6.98 -1.97
C VAL A 67 -4.05 6.49 -0.53
N PHE A 68 -4.82 7.19 0.29
CA PHE A 68 -5.13 6.80 1.65
C PHE A 68 -6.51 7.34 2.01
N SER A 69 -7.52 6.47 1.98
CA SER A 69 -8.89 6.87 2.30
C SER A 69 -9.63 5.81 3.08
N MET A 70 -10.43 6.25 4.04
CA MET A 70 -11.32 5.39 4.81
C MET A 70 -12.78 5.63 4.42
N SER A 71 -13.55 4.56 4.27
CA SER A 71 -14.97 4.60 3.94
C SER A 71 -15.77 3.58 4.75
N SER A 72 -17.09 3.51 4.52
CA SER A 72 -18.00 2.56 5.19
C SER A 72 -18.00 2.66 6.72
N GLY A 73 -18.10 3.87 7.26
CA GLY A 73 -17.96 4.07 8.71
C GLY A 73 -16.57 3.64 9.20
N GLY A 74 -15.54 4.01 8.45
CA GLY A 74 -14.13 3.76 8.76
C GLY A 74 -13.67 2.31 8.81
N LEU A 75 -14.45 1.35 8.27
CA LEU A 75 -14.09 -0.07 8.25
C LEU A 75 -13.62 -0.57 6.87
N THR A 76 -13.53 0.33 5.90
CA THR A 76 -12.88 0.05 4.62
C THR A 76 -11.72 1.02 4.46
N LEU A 77 -10.54 0.51 4.11
CA LEU A 77 -9.33 1.31 3.90
C LEU A 77 -8.80 1.06 2.49
N ASP A 78 -8.67 2.13 1.71
CA ASP A 78 -7.98 2.13 0.43
C ASP A 78 -6.57 2.71 0.61
N VAL A 79 -5.55 1.96 0.22
CA VAL A 79 -4.13 2.35 0.30
C VAL A 79 -3.46 2.13 -1.05
N GLY A 80 -2.63 3.06 -1.49
CA GLY A 80 -1.87 2.92 -2.74
C GLY A 80 -1.21 4.19 -3.25
N THR A 81 -1.00 4.24 -4.57
CA THR A 81 -0.39 5.37 -5.28
C THR A 81 -1.09 5.60 -6.63
N ASN A 82 -1.22 6.86 -7.03
CA ASN A 82 -1.73 7.27 -8.34
C ASN A 82 -0.64 7.33 -9.43
N LEU A 83 0.60 6.98 -9.09
CA LEU A 83 1.69 6.92 -10.07
C LEU A 83 1.46 5.79 -11.08
N GLU A 84 1.20 6.16 -12.33
CA GLU A 84 0.97 5.21 -13.42
C GLU A 84 2.11 4.20 -13.59
N TYR A 85 3.37 4.64 -13.37
CA TYR A 85 4.52 3.76 -13.53
C TYR A 85 4.73 2.77 -12.38
N ALA A 86 4.01 2.91 -11.26
CA ALA A 86 4.18 2.05 -10.09
C ALA A 86 3.92 0.57 -10.45
N SER A 87 2.86 0.29 -11.20
CA SER A 87 2.54 -1.05 -11.71
C SER A 87 3.66 -1.60 -12.61
N TYR A 88 4.21 -0.78 -13.50
CA TYR A 88 5.33 -1.20 -14.36
C TYR A 88 6.59 -1.56 -13.58
N THR A 89 6.83 -0.91 -12.44
CA THR A 89 7.95 -1.22 -11.55
C THR A 89 7.68 -2.40 -10.60
N ASN A 90 6.41 -2.69 -10.30
CA ASN A 90 6.00 -3.85 -9.52
C ASN A 90 5.93 -5.13 -10.36
N ASP A 91 5.13 -5.09 -11.43
CA ASP A 91 4.74 -6.24 -12.24
C ASP A 91 5.73 -6.53 -13.36
N GLY A 92 6.44 -5.49 -13.79
CA GLY A 92 7.25 -5.51 -15.00
C GLY A 92 6.48 -4.99 -16.21
N HIS A 93 7.20 -4.78 -17.31
CA HIS A 93 6.62 -4.25 -18.54
C HIS A 93 7.50 -4.55 -19.75
N PHE A 94 6.89 -4.49 -20.95
CA PHE A 94 7.67 -4.48 -22.19
C PHE A 94 8.22 -3.08 -22.47
N THR A 95 9.47 -3.00 -22.91
CA THR A 95 10.11 -1.74 -23.33
C THR A 95 9.42 -1.05 -24.52
N ILE A 96 8.59 -1.80 -25.24
CA ILE A 96 7.80 -1.38 -26.39
C ILE A 96 6.44 -2.06 -26.27
N ASP A 97 5.37 -1.30 -26.49
CA ASP A 97 4.00 -1.82 -26.53
C ASP A 97 3.89 -3.00 -27.54
N PRO A 98 3.55 -4.22 -27.06
CA PRO A 98 3.44 -5.40 -27.91
C PRO A 98 2.45 -5.26 -29.07
N SER A 99 1.43 -4.41 -28.93
CA SER A 99 0.44 -4.17 -29.99
C SER A 99 1.01 -3.45 -31.22
N LYS A 100 2.16 -2.78 -31.07
CA LYS A 100 2.81 -2.03 -32.16
C LYS A 100 3.56 -2.91 -33.15
N ASN A 101 3.77 -4.19 -32.83
CA ASN A 101 4.50 -5.16 -33.67
C ASN A 101 5.87 -4.62 -34.15
N GLN A 102 6.61 -3.98 -33.23
CA GLN A 102 7.95 -3.42 -33.48
C GLN A 102 8.98 -4.15 -32.63
N ASP A 103 10.11 -4.52 -33.22
CA ASP A 103 11.23 -5.17 -32.52
C ASP A 103 12.19 -4.15 -31.85
N ARG A 104 12.08 -2.87 -32.21
CA ARG A 104 12.89 -1.76 -31.69
C ARG A 104 12.18 -0.41 -31.84
N ARG A 105 12.52 0.55 -30.97
CA ARG A 105 12.11 1.97 -31.09
C ARG A 105 13.25 2.90 -30.72
N TRP A 106 13.28 4.07 -31.35
CA TRP A 106 14.18 5.16 -30.94
C TRP A 106 13.52 5.98 -29.84
N VAL A 107 14.25 6.23 -28.75
CA VAL A 107 13.85 7.15 -27.69
C VAL A 107 14.74 8.39 -27.77
N PRO A 108 14.20 9.57 -28.08
CA PRO A 108 14.99 10.79 -28.17
C PRO A 108 15.49 11.21 -26.78
N GLY A 109 16.74 11.66 -26.72
CA GLY A 109 17.36 12.08 -25.47
C GLY A 109 18.89 12.13 -25.54
N ARG A 110 19.52 12.28 -24.38
CA ARG A 110 20.97 12.39 -24.24
C ARG A 110 21.47 11.65 -23.01
N TRP A 111 22.71 11.17 -23.07
CA TRP A 111 23.39 10.58 -21.92
C TRP A 111 24.09 11.68 -21.12
N VAL A 112 23.81 11.74 -19.82
CA VAL A 112 24.46 12.62 -18.85
C VAL A 112 25.16 11.73 -17.82
N GLY A 113 26.45 11.50 -18.01
CA GLY A 113 27.19 10.48 -17.24
C GLY A 113 26.67 9.07 -17.55
N ASP A 114 26.20 8.38 -16.53
CA ASP A 114 25.62 7.03 -16.60
C ASP A 114 24.09 7.03 -16.74
N ARG A 115 23.45 8.21 -16.75
CA ARG A 115 22.00 8.35 -16.84
C ARG A 115 21.56 8.79 -18.24
N PHE A 116 20.52 8.14 -18.76
CA PHE A 116 19.81 8.63 -19.94
C PHE A 116 18.73 9.64 -19.51
N GLU A 117 18.79 10.85 -20.07
CA GLU A 117 17.77 11.88 -19.91
C GLU A 117 16.90 11.95 -21.17
N TYR A 118 15.59 11.74 -20.99
CA TYR A 118 14.62 11.93 -22.05
C TYR A 118 14.53 13.40 -22.44
N ASP A 119 14.70 13.70 -23.72
CA ASP A 119 14.49 15.02 -24.30
C ASP A 119 13.83 14.83 -25.67
N PRO A 120 12.54 15.19 -25.83
CA PRO A 120 11.82 14.96 -27.09
C PRO A 120 12.38 15.77 -28.25
N ASN A 121 13.15 16.83 -27.99
CA ASN A 121 13.74 17.69 -29.02
C ASN A 121 15.20 17.33 -29.33
N ALA A 122 15.76 16.31 -28.68
CA ALA A 122 17.13 15.90 -28.94
C ALA A 122 17.27 15.21 -30.31
N GLU A 123 18.32 15.56 -31.04
CA GLU A 123 18.70 14.88 -32.29
C GLU A 123 19.34 13.50 -32.03
N THR A 124 19.78 13.25 -30.79
CA THR A 124 20.35 11.98 -30.33
C THR A 124 19.32 11.16 -29.55
N GLY A 125 19.70 9.97 -29.10
CA GLY A 125 18.81 9.13 -28.34
C GLY A 125 19.39 7.75 -28.05
N MET A 126 18.49 6.85 -27.67
CA MET A 126 18.78 5.45 -27.38
C MET A 126 17.87 4.55 -28.22
N LEU A 127 18.44 3.52 -28.83
CA LEU A 127 17.67 2.45 -29.45
C LEU A 127 17.25 1.46 -28.37
N LEU A 128 15.95 1.40 -28.06
CA LEU A 128 15.37 0.36 -27.22
C LEU A 128 14.98 -0.83 -28.10
N LYS A 129 15.36 -2.03 -27.67
CA LYS A 129 14.88 -3.29 -28.27
C LYS A 129 13.66 -3.78 -27.52
N PHE A 130 12.77 -4.48 -28.22
CA PHE A 130 11.63 -5.18 -27.62
C PHE A 130 12.16 -6.25 -26.65
N GLN A 131 11.90 -6.06 -25.36
CA GLN A 131 12.24 -7.01 -24.31
C GLN A 131 11.32 -6.79 -23.12
N TRP A 132 11.16 -7.84 -22.31
CA TRP A 132 10.52 -7.74 -21.01
C TRP A 132 11.52 -7.17 -19.99
N VAL A 133 11.05 -6.24 -19.17
CA VAL A 133 11.75 -5.74 -17.99
C VAL A 133 11.03 -6.31 -16.78
N GLU A 134 11.76 -7.06 -15.97
CA GLU A 134 11.21 -7.67 -14.76
C GLU A 134 10.79 -6.60 -13.76
N GLY A 135 9.61 -6.81 -13.18
CA GLY A 135 9.16 -6.09 -12.02
C GLY A 135 9.88 -6.56 -10.76
N SER A 136 9.82 -5.74 -9.72
CA SER A 136 10.45 -6.05 -8.43
C SER A 136 9.52 -6.79 -7.46
N GLY A 137 8.21 -6.79 -7.71
CA GLY A 137 7.20 -7.41 -6.84
C GLY A 137 7.10 -6.81 -5.44
N TYR A 138 7.51 -5.54 -5.23
CA TYR A 138 7.51 -4.91 -3.91
C TYR A 138 6.11 -4.90 -3.28
N TRP A 139 5.06 -4.67 -4.08
CA TRP A 139 3.70 -4.56 -3.60
C TRP A 139 3.15 -5.90 -3.14
N ASP A 140 3.37 -6.95 -3.94
CA ASP A 140 2.90 -8.30 -3.61
C ASP A 140 3.58 -8.84 -2.36
N ASN A 141 4.88 -8.56 -2.20
CA ASN A 141 5.61 -8.90 -0.98
C ASN A 141 5.07 -8.13 0.22
N ALA A 142 4.85 -6.81 0.08
CA ALA A 142 4.32 -5.97 1.15
C ALA A 142 2.92 -6.42 1.57
N LEU A 143 2.05 -6.74 0.61
CA LEU A 143 0.71 -7.22 0.86
C LEU A 143 0.74 -8.55 1.62
N SER A 144 1.61 -9.49 1.22
CA SER A 144 1.73 -10.77 1.92
C SER A 144 2.21 -10.62 3.37
N ILE A 145 3.15 -9.70 3.63
CA ILE A 145 3.61 -9.38 4.99
C ILE A 145 2.46 -8.75 5.79
N PHE A 146 1.76 -7.78 5.19
CA PHE A 146 0.68 -7.06 5.83
C PHE A 146 -0.50 -7.98 6.18
N GLU A 147 -0.93 -8.86 5.28
CA GLU A 147 -2.02 -9.80 5.53
C GLU A 147 -1.74 -10.67 6.77
N GLN A 148 -0.52 -11.21 6.88
CA GLN A 148 -0.11 -11.99 8.05
C GLN A 148 -0.12 -11.13 9.32
N MET A 149 0.45 -9.93 9.26
CA MET A 149 0.48 -9.02 10.41
C MET A 149 -0.94 -8.59 10.84
N PHE A 150 -1.81 -8.32 9.87
CA PHE A 150 -3.16 -7.84 10.06
C PHE A 150 -4.02 -8.88 10.78
N GLU A 151 -3.99 -10.15 10.34
CA GLU A 151 -4.72 -11.25 10.98
C GLU A 151 -4.37 -11.36 12.46
N HIS A 152 -3.06 -11.43 12.76
CA HIS A 152 -2.60 -11.53 14.15
C HIS A 152 -2.92 -10.26 14.96
N SER A 153 -2.91 -9.09 14.33
CA SER A 153 -3.25 -7.84 15.02
C SER A 153 -4.75 -7.74 15.31
N LEU A 154 -5.60 -8.20 14.40
CA LEU A 154 -7.05 -8.20 14.54
C LEU A 154 -7.47 -9.07 15.72
N ASP A 155 -6.93 -10.29 15.80
CA ASP A 155 -7.20 -11.22 16.90
C ASP A 155 -6.77 -10.63 18.24
N ARG A 156 -5.59 -10.02 18.29
CA ARG A 156 -5.10 -9.34 19.50
C ARG A 156 -5.99 -8.16 19.89
N LYS A 157 -6.43 -7.33 18.94
CA LYS A 157 -7.31 -6.19 19.21
C LYS A 157 -8.66 -6.66 19.76
N LEU A 158 -9.24 -7.72 19.20
CA LEU A 158 -10.48 -8.30 19.69
C LEU A 158 -10.33 -8.88 21.11
N GLN A 159 -9.26 -9.65 21.35
CA GLN A 159 -9.01 -10.21 22.68
C GLN A 159 -8.77 -9.11 23.72
N GLN A 160 -8.00 -8.08 23.39
CA GLN A 160 -7.79 -6.93 24.27
C GLN A 160 -9.10 -6.22 24.60
N TRP A 161 -9.97 -6.03 23.61
CA TRP A 161 -11.27 -5.45 23.83
C TRP A 161 -12.12 -6.33 24.76
N ILE A 162 -12.17 -7.65 24.53
CA ILE A 162 -12.87 -8.59 25.42
C ILE A 162 -12.33 -8.51 26.85
N ASP A 163 -11.00 -8.51 27.03
CA ASP A 163 -10.37 -8.48 28.34
C ASP A 163 -10.63 -7.15 29.06
N GLN A 164 -10.67 -6.02 28.34
CA GLN A 164 -10.96 -4.71 28.90
C GLN A 164 -12.42 -4.58 29.36
N GLN A 165 -13.36 -5.12 28.59
CA GLN A 165 -14.79 -5.02 28.91
C GLN A 165 -15.24 -6.10 29.91
N PHE A 166 -14.70 -7.32 29.79
CA PHE A 166 -15.21 -8.51 30.47
C PHE A 166 -14.18 -9.27 31.31
N GLY A 167 -12.90 -8.92 31.21
CA GLY A 167 -11.84 -9.50 32.03
C GLY A 167 -12.06 -9.14 33.49
N ARG A 168 -12.50 -10.10 34.29
CA ARG A 168 -12.61 -10.03 35.76
C ARG A 168 -11.54 -10.89 36.40
#